data_AF-A0A9P3BBI4-F1
#
_entry.id   AF-A0A9P3BBI4-F1
#
_cell.length_a   1.000
_cell.length_b   1.000
_cell.length_c   1.000
_cell.angle_alpha   90.00
_cell.angle_beta   90.00
_cell.angle_gamma   90.00
#
_symmetry.space_group_name_H-M   'P 1'
#
loop_
_entity.id
_entity.type
_entity.pdbx_description
1 polymer ?
#
loop_
_entity_poly.entity_id
_entity_poly.type
_entity_poly.pdbx_seq_one_letter_code
_entity_poly.pdbx_strand_id
1 'polypeptide(L)'
;MLLKTLVCYLAVGASCALAATNTEQAISDMDNLAKAIRDARDSVYNYQGGLSGAIDTASAVSNAKLAARNARESLAGSNGLTPDEATKYYEAYTKMSPVLLDALTVAKDKAPLYKEAGVSPQARETVQDLHNEKKMFQEQANKQIPEETMRKAAASNEQISKAFDEAEAAFL
;
A
#
# COMPACT_ATOMS: atom_id res chain seq x y z
N MET A 1 -16.60 -9.98 61.01
CA MET A 1 -17.58 -9.43 60.04
C MET A 1 -17.10 -8.06 59.59
N LEU A 2 -17.08 -7.82 58.26
CA LEU A 2 -17.08 -6.52 57.55
C LEU A 2 -15.76 -5.71 57.66
N LEU A 3 -15.02 -5.27 56.63
CA LEU A 3 -15.22 -4.89 55.23
C LEU A 3 -14.01 -5.45 54.42
N LYS A 4 -14.03 -6.13 53.28
CA LYS A 4 -14.75 -6.03 52.00
C LYS A 4 -14.72 -4.63 51.35
N THR A 5 -14.01 -4.58 50.21
CA THR A 5 -14.15 -3.68 49.04
C THR A 5 -13.53 -2.27 49.10
N LEU A 6 -12.29 -2.14 48.60
CA LEU A 6 -11.81 -1.00 47.82
C LEU A 6 -11.35 -1.58 46.46
N VAL A 7 -12.25 -1.80 45.52
CA VAL A 7 -12.59 -0.88 44.42
C VAL A 7 -11.39 -0.58 43.53
N CYS A 8 -11.23 -1.45 42.53
CA CYS A 8 -10.69 -1.13 41.21
C CYS A 8 -11.30 0.18 40.70
N TYR A 9 -10.50 1.15 40.30
CA TYR A 9 -10.82 2.14 39.25
C TYR A 9 -9.58 3.01 39.10
N LEU A 10 -8.76 2.79 38.06
CA LEU A 10 -7.83 3.75 37.43
C LEU A 10 -6.88 3.00 36.48
N ALA A 11 -7.45 2.38 35.43
CA ALA A 11 -6.67 1.85 34.31
C ALA A 11 -7.46 1.90 32.99
N VAL A 12 -8.32 2.89 32.82
CA VAL A 12 -9.05 3.12 31.56
C VAL A 12 -8.73 4.56 31.14
N GLY A 13 -7.68 4.73 30.35
CA GLY A 13 -7.27 6.06 29.88
C GLY A 13 -5.94 6.09 29.12
N ALA A 14 -5.08 5.09 29.28
CA ALA A 14 -3.76 5.07 28.63
C ALA A 14 -3.77 4.53 27.18
N SER A 15 -4.84 3.86 26.74
CA SER A 15 -4.91 3.22 25.42
C SER A 15 -5.32 4.15 24.28
N CYS A 16 -6.04 5.25 24.56
CA CYS A 16 -6.52 6.17 23.53
C CYS A 16 -5.39 6.97 22.87
N ALA A 17 -4.37 7.40 23.63
CA ALA A 17 -3.25 8.16 23.10
C ALA A 17 -2.38 7.32 22.13
N LEU A 18 -2.13 6.05 22.46
CA LEU A 18 -1.39 5.12 21.59
C LEU A 18 -2.17 4.76 20.32
N ALA A 19 -3.48 4.56 20.43
CA ALA A 19 -4.34 4.27 19.28
C ALA A 19 -4.43 5.45 18.29
N ALA A 20 -4.56 6.68 18.80
CA ALA A 20 -4.58 7.88 17.95
C ALA A 20 -3.24 8.10 17.22
N THR A 21 -2.11 7.92 17.92
CA THR A 21 -0.76 8.04 17.33
C THR A 21 -0.54 7.02 16.19
N ASN A 22 -0.98 5.78 16.37
CA ASN A 22 -0.83 4.75 15.33
C ASN A 22 -1.70 5.01 14.09
N THR A 23 -2.84 5.69 14.27
CA THR A 23 -3.75 5.99 13.17
C THR A 23 -3.28 7.18 12.33
N GLU A 24 -2.76 8.24 12.97
CA GLU A 24 -2.10 9.34 12.24
C GLU A 24 -0.89 8.82 11.43
N GLN A 25 -0.12 7.89 12.02
CA GLN A 25 0.98 7.24 11.33
C GLN A 25 0.49 6.43 10.12
N ALA A 26 -0.58 5.64 10.26
CA ALA A 26 -1.14 4.85 9.15
C ALA A 26 -1.61 5.74 7.97
N ILE A 27 -2.19 6.90 8.27
CA ILE A 27 -2.59 7.88 7.23
C ILE A 27 -1.34 8.50 6.58
N SER A 28 -0.36 8.92 7.38
CA SER A 28 0.91 9.47 6.87
C SER A 28 1.67 8.47 5.99
N ASP A 29 1.65 7.19 6.34
CA ASP A 29 2.33 6.15 5.55
C ASP A 29 1.62 5.86 4.22
N MET A 30 0.31 6.08 4.14
CA MET A 30 -0.41 6.03 2.86
C MET A 30 0.03 7.16 1.92
N ASP A 31 0.25 8.37 2.44
CA ASP A 31 0.77 9.49 1.66
C ASP A 31 2.23 9.26 1.23
N ASN A 32 3.06 8.71 2.12
CA ASN A 32 4.43 8.30 1.80
C ASN A 32 4.46 7.22 0.72
N LEU A 33 3.53 6.25 0.79
CA LEU A 33 3.34 5.24 -0.24
C LEU A 33 2.97 5.88 -1.58
N ALA A 34 1.99 6.79 -1.61
CA ALA A 34 1.60 7.47 -2.84
C ALA A 34 2.77 8.24 -3.48
N LYS A 35 3.64 8.85 -2.66
CA LYS A 35 4.86 9.48 -3.13
C LYS A 35 5.86 8.47 -3.72
N ALA A 36 6.15 7.39 -3.00
CA ALA A 36 7.09 6.37 -3.46
C ALA A 36 6.62 5.69 -4.75
N ILE A 37 5.30 5.47 -4.91
CA ILE A 37 4.71 4.96 -6.15
C ILE A 37 4.91 5.95 -7.30
N ARG A 38 4.74 7.26 -7.05
CA ARG A 38 4.99 8.30 -8.06
C ARG A 38 6.45 8.32 -8.51
N ASP A 39 7.38 8.24 -7.57
CA ASP A 39 8.81 8.22 -7.86
C ASP A 39 9.19 6.96 -8.68
N ALA A 40 8.63 5.80 -8.32
CA ALA A 40 8.78 4.56 -9.08
C ALA A 40 8.17 4.68 -10.49
N ARG A 41 6.96 5.22 -10.61
CA ARG A 41 6.29 5.49 -11.89
C ARG A 41 7.16 6.36 -12.78
N ASP A 42 7.71 7.46 -12.26
CA ASP A 42 8.50 8.40 -13.04
C ASP A 42 9.84 7.78 -13.48
N SER A 43 10.46 6.97 -12.63
CA SER A 43 11.65 6.21 -13.00
C SER A 43 11.36 5.22 -14.14
N VAL A 44 10.28 4.44 -14.04
CA VAL A 44 9.87 3.49 -15.10
C VAL A 44 9.45 4.23 -16.38
N TYR A 45 8.74 5.35 -16.28
CA TYR A 45 8.35 6.17 -17.43
C TYR A 45 9.58 6.70 -18.19
N ASN A 46 10.59 7.14 -17.47
CA ASN A 46 11.81 7.69 -18.06
C ASN A 46 12.81 6.63 -18.55
N TYR A 47 12.60 5.35 -18.22
CA TYR A 47 13.44 4.25 -18.69
C TYR A 47 13.44 4.15 -20.22
N GLN A 48 14.64 4.14 -20.80
CA GLN A 48 14.87 4.11 -22.27
C GLN A 48 15.47 2.78 -22.76
N GLY A 49 15.48 1.73 -21.93
CA GLY A 49 16.15 0.48 -22.26
C GLY A 49 17.55 0.36 -21.64
N GLY A 50 18.14 -0.83 -21.78
CA GLY A 50 19.47 -1.16 -21.28
C GLY A 50 19.51 -1.56 -19.79
N LEU A 51 20.47 -2.41 -19.45
CA LEU A 51 20.56 -3.02 -18.12
C LEU A 51 20.79 -2.01 -16.99
N SER A 52 21.61 -0.98 -17.22
CA SER A 52 21.86 0.06 -16.20
C SER A 52 20.59 0.83 -15.84
N GLY A 53 19.79 1.21 -16.85
CA GLY A 53 18.52 1.88 -16.62
C GLY A 53 17.53 0.99 -15.87
N ALA A 54 17.53 -0.32 -16.13
CA ALA A 54 16.69 -1.27 -15.41
C ALA A 54 17.08 -1.43 -13.93
N ILE A 55 18.34 -1.18 -13.56
CA ILE A 55 18.77 -1.18 -12.16
C ILE A 55 18.23 0.05 -11.43
N ASP A 56 18.26 1.22 -12.07
CA ASP A 56 17.72 2.46 -11.49
C ASP A 56 16.21 2.33 -11.23
N THR A 57 15.48 1.75 -12.18
CA THR A 57 14.05 1.49 -11.99
C THR A 57 13.79 0.47 -10.89
N ALA A 58 14.58 -0.60 -10.79
CA ALA A 58 14.46 -1.59 -9.73
C ALA A 58 14.65 -0.97 -8.33
N SER A 59 15.58 -0.01 -8.18
CA SER A 59 15.78 0.71 -6.91
C SER A 59 14.54 1.52 -6.52
N ALA A 60 13.98 2.29 -7.45
CA ALA A 60 12.77 3.08 -7.19
C ALA A 60 11.56 2.20 -6.85
N VAL A 61 11.38 1.09 -7.58
CA VAL A 61 10.30 0.13 -7.32
C VAL A 61 10.49 -0.58 -5.96
N SER A 62 11.73 -0.88 -5.57
CA SER A 62 12.03 -1.44 -4.25
C SER A 62 11.62 -0.47 -3.11
N ASN A 63 11.86 0.83 -3.29
CA ASN A 63 11.41 1.83 -2.32
C ASN A 63 9.89 1.89 -2.20
N ALA A 64 9.16 1.80 -3.32
CA ALA A 64 7.70 1.71 -3.30
C ALA A 64 7.21 0.44 -2.58
N LYS A 65 7.88 -0.71 -2.79
CA LYS A 65 7.59 -1.97 -2.08
C LYS A 65 7.78 -1.84 -0.57
N LEU A 66 8.87 -1.20 -0.14
CA LEU A 66 9.12 -0.94 1.28
C LEU A 66 8.08 0.01 1.88
N ALA A 67 7.73 1.08 1.18
CA ALA A 67 6.67 1.98 1.63
C ALA A 67 5.31 1.27 1.75
N ALA A 68 5.00 0.35 0.83
CA ALA A 68 3.76 -0.43 0.88
C ALA A 68 3.71 -1.35 2.11
N ARG A 69 4.84 -2.01 2.42
CA ARG A 69 4.99 -2.83 3.63
C ARG A 69 4.82 -2.01 4.90
N ASN A 70 5.48 -0.85 4.98
CA ASN A 70 5.39 0.03 6.14
C ASN A 70 3.95 0.51 6.33
N ALA A 71 3.26 0.94 5.27
CA ALA A 71 1.87 1.37 5.34
C ALA A 71 0.94 0.22 5.81
N ARG A 72 1.15 -1.01 5.32
CA ARG A 72 0.43 -2.19 5.79
C ARG A 72 0.69 -2.47 7.27
N GLU A 73 1.93 -2.39 7.72
CA GLU A 73 2.32 -2.67 9.11
C GLU A 73 1.82 -1.60 10.07
N SER A 74 1.88 -0.32 9.70
CA SER A 74 1.28 0.78 10.46
C SER A 74 -0.24 0.63 10.57
N LEU A 75 -0.92 0.25 9.48
CA LEU A 75 -2.34 -0.08 9.54
C LEU A 75 -2.58 -1.30 10.45
N ALA A 76 -1.72 -2.32 10.39
CA ALA A 76 -1.84 -3.49 11.26
C ALA A 76 -1.73 -3.14 12.75
N GLY A 77 -0.86 -2.19 13.09
CA GLY A 77 -0.68 -1.65 14.44
C GLY A 77 -1.77 -0.68 14.89
N SER A 78 -2.71 -0.29 14.02
CA SER A 78 -3.90 0.45 14.43
C SER A 78 -4.82 -0.47 15.24
N ASN A 79 -5.44 0.05 16.29
CA ASN A 79 -6.40 -0.71 17.12
C ASN A 79 -7.81 -0.74 16.50
N GLY A 80 -7.87 -0.82 15.16
CA GLY A 80 -9.07 -0.56 14.37
C GLY A 80 -9.34 0.96 14.25
N LEU A 81 -9.75 1.38 13.06
CA LEU A 81 -10.07 2.77 12.77
C LEU A 81 -11.53 3.05 13.15
N THR A 82 -11.76 4.17 13.82
CA THR A 82 -13.10 4.74 13.97
C THR A 82 -13.65 5.18 12.60
N PRO A 83 -14.97 5.43 12.45
CA PRO A 83 -15.54 5.90 11.19
C PRO A 83 -14.89 7.19 10.63
N ASP A 84 -14.55 8.14 11.50
CA ASP A 84 -13.91 9.40 11.10
C ASP A 84 -12.48 9.18 10.62
N GLU A 85 -11.71 8.34 11.31
CA GLU A 85 -10.36 7.95 10.91
C GLU A 85 -10.36 7.14 9.60
N ALA A 86 -11.31 6.22 9.46
CA ALA A 86 -11.52 5.44 8.25
C ALA A 86 -11.84 6.34 7.05
N THR A 87 -12.60 7.41 7.26
CA THR A 87 -12.88 8.40 6.22
C THR A 87 -11.60 9.09 5.75
N LYS A 88 -10.76 9.57 6.68
CA LYS A 88 -9.45 10.19 6.34
C LYS A 88 -8.51 9.20 5.66
N TYR A 89 -8.46 7.97 6.15
CA TYR A 89 -7.66 6.91 5.55
C TYR A 89 -8.14 6.60 4.12
N TYR A 90 -9.45 6.55 3.90
CA TYR A 90 -10.03 6.36 2.57
C TYR A 90 -9.73 7.52 1.64
N GLU A 91 -9.74 8.77 2.12
CA GLU A 91 -9.31 9.92 1.33
C GLU A 91 -7.85 9.78 0.86
N ALA A 92 -6.93 9.36 1.74
CA ALA A 92 -5.55 9.08 1.37
C ALA A 92 -5.46 7.94 0.33
N TYR A 93 -6.23 6.86 0.52
CA TYR A 93 -6.32 5.76 -0.43
C TYR A 93 -6.84 6.21 -1.81
N THR A 94 -7.85 7.07 -1.87
CA THR A 94 -8.40 7.57 -3.15
C THR A 94 -7.42 8.48 -3.90
N LYS A 95 -6.48 9.14 -3.20
CA LYS A 95 -5.38 9.90 -3.82
C LYS A 95 -4.28 8.96 -4.34
N MET A 96 -3.98 7.88 -3.61
CA MET A 96 -2.95 6.91 -3.96
C MET A 96 -3.36 6.02 -5.14
N SER A 97 -4.62 5.55 -5.15
CA SER A 97 -5.16 4.60 -6.15
C SER A 97 -4.91 5.00 -7.61
N PRO A 98 -5.22 6.22 -8.08
CA PRO A 98 -4.95 6.61 -9.46
C PRO A 98 -3.45 6.66 -9.79
N VAL A 99 -2.59 6.99 -8.81
CA VAL A 99 -1.13 7.00 -9.00
C VAL A 99 -0.61 5.57 -9.19
N LEU A 100 -1.13 4.60 -8.43
CA LEU A 100 -0.80 3.19 -8.60
C LEU A 100 -1.26 2.64 -9.95
N LEU A 101 -2.48 2.98 -10.38
CA LEU A 101 -2.99 2.55 -11.69
C LEU A 101 -2.16 3.11 -12.85
N ASP A 102 -1.73 4.38 -12.77
CA ASP A 102 -0.83 4.98 -13.75
C ASP A 102 0.55 4.29 -13.73
N ALA A 103 1.11 4.02 -12.55
CA ALA A 103 2.38 3.29 -12.42
C ALA A 103 2.34 1.90 -13.08
N LEU A 104 1.25 1.14 -12.87
CA LEU A 104 1.05 -0.17 -13.48
C LEU A 104 0.87 -0.09 -15.00
N THR A 105 0.17 0.95 -15.48
CA THR A 105 0.02 1.22 -16.91
C THR A 105 1.38 1.53 -17.56
N VAL A 106 2.17 2.39 -16.93
CA VAL A 106 3.52 2.73 -17.38
C VAL A 106 4.44 1.49 -17.38
N ALA A 107 4.36 0.64 -16.35
CA ALA A 107 5.11 -0.61 -16.30
C ALA A 107 4.74 -1.55 -17.46
N LYS A 108 3.44 -1.70 -17.74
CA LYS A 108 2.92 -2.45 -18.89
C LYS A 108 3.47 -1.92 -20.21
N ASP A 109 3.37 -0.61 -20.43
CA ASP A 109 3.82 0.03 -21.67
C ASP A 109 5.34 -0.07 -21.88
N LYS A 110 6.11 -0.15 -20.79
CA LYS A 110 7.57 -0.28 -20.81
C LYS A 110 8.08 -1.71 -20.86
N ALA A 111 7.21 -2.71 -20.70
CA ALA A 111 7.60 -4.12 -20.72
C ALA A 111 8.45 -4.54 -21.93
N PRO A 112 8.21 -4.06 -23.17
CA PRO A 112 9.09 -4.35 -24.31
C PRO A 112 10.55 -3.96 -24.10
N LEU A 113 10.84 -2.84 -23.42
CA LEU A 113 12.21 -2.39 -23.17
C LEU A 113 12.93 -3.26 -22.12
N TYR A 114 12.18 -3.84 -21.16
CA TYR A 114 12.74 -4.83 -20.23
C TYR A 114 13.01 -6.16 -20.93
N LYS A 115 12.20 -6.50 -21.94
CA LYS A 115 12.41 -7.69 -22.80
C LYS A 115 13.66 -7.56 -23.64
N GLU A 116 13.84 -6.41 -24.30
CA GLU A 116 15.05 -6.09 -25.05
C GLU A 116 16.31 -6.08 -24.16
N ALA A 117 16.18 -5.61 -22.92
CA ALA A 117 17.27 -5.62 -21.94
C ALA A 117 17.53 -7.00 -21.30
N GLY A 118 16.73 -8.03 -21.61
CA GLY A 118 16.90 -9.39 -21.09
C GLY A 118 16.50 -9.57 -19.62
N VAL A 119 15.70 -8.65 -19.06
CA VAL A 119 15.32 -8.61 -17.64
C VAL A 119 13.81 -8.72 -17.40
N SER A 120 13.04 -9.09 -18.42
CA SER A 120 11.59 -9.32 -18.29
C SER A 120 11.20 -10.28 -17.15
N PRO A 121 11.88 -11.44 -16.94
CA PRO A 121 11.53 -12.34 -15.84
C PRO A 121 11.61 -11.67 -14.46
N GLN A 122 12.65 -10.88 -14.22
CA GLN A 122 12.88 -10.17 -12.96
C GLN A 122 11.87 -9.02 -12.77
N ALA A 123 11.57 -8.29 -13.85
CA ALA A 123 10.54 -7.26 -13.83
C ALA A 123 9.16 -7.87 -13.53
N ARG A 124 8.84 -9.02 -14.14
CA ARG A 124 7.61 -9.77 -13.87
C ARG A 124 7.51 -10.21 -12.41
N GLU A 125 8.56 -10.83 -11.88
CA GLU A 125 8.63 -11.26 -10.46
C GLU A 125 8.39 -10.07 -9.52
N THR A 126 8.95 -8.90 -9.85
CA THR A 126 8.73 -7.68 -9.07
C THR A 126 7.27 -7.24 -9.07
N VAL A 127 6.57 -7.29 -10.22
CA VAL A 127 5.14 -6.98 -10.32
C VAL A 127 4.30 -8.00 -9.54
N GLN A 128 4.64 -9.29 -9.63
CA GLN A 128 3.98 -10.36 -8.86
C GLN A 128 4.11 -10.14 -7.35
N ASP A 129 5.31 -9.81 -6.89
CA ASP A 129 5.58 -9.52 -5.48
C ASP A 129 4.76 -8.33 -4.95
N LEU A 130 4.66 -7.26 -5.75
CA LEU A 130 3.83 -6.10 -5.41
C LEU A 130 2.34 -6.46 -5.41
N HIS A 131 1.88 -7.31 -6.33
CA HIS A 131 0.51 -7.78 -6.32
C HIS A 131 0.22 -8.62 -5.06
N ASN A 132 1.15 -9.46 -4.63
CA ASN A 132 1.03 -10.20 -3.37
C ASN A 132 1.02 -9.28 -2.15
N GLU A 133 1.87 -8.24 -2.13
CA GLU A 133 1.85 -7.20 -1.09
C GLU A 133 0.49 -6.49 -1.03
N LYS A 134 -0.08 -6.14 -2.19
CA LYS A 134 -1.43 -5.56 -2.27
C LYS A 134 -2.49 -6.47 -1.66
N LYS A 135 -2.43 -7.78 -1.92
CA LYS A 135 -3.38 -8.76 -1.35
C LYS A 135 -3.27 -8.79 0.18
N MET A 136 -2.06 -8.89 0.72
CA MET A 136 -1.81 -8.83 2.16
C MET A 136 -2.28 -7.49 2.77
N PHE A 137 -2.09 -6.39 2.06
CA PHE A 137 -2.54 -5.09 2.52
C PHE A 137 -4.07 -5.00 2.56
N GLN A 138 -4.76 -5.51 1.53
CA GLN A 138 -6.23 -5.58 1.52
C GLN A 138 -6.77 -6.47 2.64
N GLU A 139 -6.14 -7.61 2.91
CA GLU A 139 -6.50 -8.48 4.04
C GLU A 139 -6.36 -7.76 5.38
N GLN A 140 -5.31 -6.96 5.55
CA GLN A 140 -5.14 -6.16 6.76
C GLN A 140 -6.16 -5.02 6.85
N ALA A 141 -6.47 -4.37 5.73
CA ALA A 141 -7.49 -3.33 5.66
C ALA A 141 -8.87 -3.85 6.06
N ASN A 142 -9.25 -5.05 5.62
CA ASN A 142 -10.50 -5.69 6.02
C ASN A 142 -10.62 -5.94 7.53
N LYS A 143 -9.51 -6.00 8.27
CA LYS A 143 -9.50 -6.21 9.73
C LYS A 143 -9.60 -4.89 10.50
N GLN A 144 -9.06 -3.81 9.94
CA GLN A 144 -8.83 -2.55 10.65
C GLN A 144 -9.78 -1.44 10.22
N ILE A 145 -10.35 -1.53 9.02
CA ILE A 145 -11.22 -0.49 8.46
C ILE A 145 -12.67 -0.95 8.55
N PRO A 146 -13.61 -0.09 9.02
CA PRO A 146 -15.03 -0.36 8.99
C PRO A 146 -15.53 -0.84 7.62
N GLU A 147 -16.41 -1.84 7.62
CA GLU A 147 -16.90 -2.50 6.41
C GLU A 147 -17.53 -1.52 5.41
N GLU A 148 -18.25 -0.51 5.88
CA GLU A 148 -18.86 0.51 5.03
C GLU A 148 -17.82 1.24 4.18
N THR A 149 -16.69 1.60 4.78
CA THR A 149 -15.58 2.26 4.09
C THR A 149 -14.88 1.30 3.14
N MET A 150 -14.68 0.04 3.53
CA MET A 150 -14.12 -0.99 2.63
C MET A 150 -14.99 -1.22 1.40
N ARG A 151 -16.32 -1.16 1.54
CA ARG A 151 -17.26 -1.27 0.41
C ARG A 151 -17.08 -0.14 -0.61
N LYS A 152 -16.75 1.08 -0.17
CA LYS A 152 -16.44 2.21 -1.05
C LYS A 152 -15.15 1.99 -1.85
N ALA A 153 -14.21 1.21 -1.33
CA ALA A 153 -12.94 0.89 -2.00
C ALA A 153 -13.02 -0.31 -2.94
N ALA A 154 -14.10 -1.10 -2.93
CA ALA A 154 -14.20 -2.39 -3.62
C ALA A 154 -13.92 -2.28 -5.13
N ALA A 155 -14.54 -1.34 -5.82
CA ALA A 155 -14.34 -1.14 -7.25
C ALA A 155 -12.89 -0.75 -7.59
N SER A 156 -12.28 0.15 -6.83
CA SER A 156 -10.87 0.51 -7.01
C SER A 156 -9.93 -0.67 -6.73
N ASN A 157 -10.23 -1.47 -5.70
CA ASN A 157 -9.45 -2.67 -5.37
C ASN A 157 -9.46 -3.71 -6.50
N GLU A 158 -10.61 -3.89 -7.16
CA GLU A 158 -10.76 -4.75 -8.33
C GLU A 158 -9.98 -4.21 -9.53
N GLN A 159 -10.12 -2.91 -9.82
CA GLN A 159 -9.36 -2.25 -10.90
C GLN A 159 -7.85 -2.37 -10.70
N ILE A 160 -7.35 -2.16 -9.48
CA ILE A 160 -5.93 -2.32 -9.15
C ILE A 160 -5.47 -3.76 -9.37
N SER A 161 -6.24 -4.75 -8.90
CA SER A 161 -5.90 -6.16 -9.12
C SER A 161 -5.84 -6.51 -10.61
N LYS A 162 -6.81 -6.05 -11.40
CA LYS A 162 -6.79 -6.23 -12.84
C LYS A 162 -5.57 -5.56 -13.49
N ALA A 163 -5.21 -4.35 -13.06
CA ALA A 163 -4.04 -3.65 -13.58
C ALA A 163 -2.72 -4.37 -13.25
N PHE A 164 -2.61 -5.01 -12.08
CA PHE A 164 -1.49 -5.90 -11.77
C PHE A 164 -1.44 -7.11 -12.70
N ASP A 165 -2.56 -7.78 -12.95
CA ASP A 165 -2.63 -8.94 -13.85
C ASP A 165 -2.24 -8.55 -15.29
N GLU A 166 -2.73 -7.42 -15.78
CA GLU A 166 -2.39 -6.88 -17.10
C GLU A 166 -0.90 -6.50 -17.19
N ALA A 167 -0.35 -5.86 -16.16
CA ALA A 167 1.06 -5.50 -16.12
C ALA A 167 1.96 -6.74 -16.08
N GLU A 168 1.64 -7.74 -15.26
CA GLU A 168 2.37 -9.00 -15.18
C GLU A 168 2.40 -9.71 -16.54
N ALA A 169 1.24 -9.81 -17.20
CA ALA A 169 1.11 -10.47 -18.50
C ALA A 169 1.96 -9.81 -19.60
N ALA A 170 2.22 -8.51 -19.52
CA ALA A 170 3.03 -7.80 -20.50
C ALA A 170 4.53 -8.15 -20.43
N PHE A 171 5.00 -8.74 -19.33
CA PHE A 171 6.39 -9.19 -19.18
C PHE A 171 6.63 -10.64 -19.63
N LEU A 172 5.64 -11.29 -20.25
CA LEU A 172 5.79 -12.62 -20.88
C LEU A 172 6.49 -12.55 -22.26
#